data_AF-A0A812LMH5-F1
#
_entry.id   AF-A0A812LMH5-F1
#
_cell.length_a   1.000
_cell.length_b   1.000
_cell.length_c   1.000
_cell.angle_alpha   90.00
_cell.angle_beta   90.00
_cell.angle_gamma   90.00
#
_symmetry.space_group_name_H-M   'P 1'
#
loop_
_entity.id
_entity.type
_entity.pdbx_description
1 polymer ?
#
loop_
_entity_poly.entity_id
_entity_poly.type
_entity_poly.pdbx_seq_one_letter_code
_entity_poly.pdbx_strand_id
1 'polypeptide(L)' 'MRRPGEALDNALQALEIIKDLEDLPWEAVMLHSVAALRCATKQYPEALQAAQEAIWILEDIGDRSGQAGLCL' A
#
# COMPACT_ATOMS: atom_id res chain seq x y z
N MET A 1 13.77 21.17 6.42
CA MET A 1 12.90 20.37 7.32
C MET A 1 12.05 19.46 6.46
N ARG A 2 12.26 18.13 6.46
CA ARG A 2 11.27 17.20 5.88
C ARG A 2 10.05 17.30 6.77
N ARG A 3 8.91 17.76 6.25
CA ARG A 3 7.63 17.77 6.97
C ARG A 3 6.98 16.41 6.73
N PRO A 4 7.02 15.49 7.70
CA PRO A 4 6.48 14.14 7.50
C PRO A 4 4.96 14.16 7.27
N GLY A 5 4.26 15.22 7.70
CA GLY A 5 2.84 15.42 7.39
C GLY A 5 2.56 15.66 5.90
N GLU A 6 3.29 16.57 5.26
CA GLU A 6 3.11 16.83 3.81
C GLU A 6 3.46 15.59 2.96
N ALA A 7 4.46 14.80 3.37
CA ALA A 7 4.79 13.55 2.70
C ALA A 7 3.67 12.50 2.85
N LEU A 8 3.05 12.41 4.04
CA LEU A 8 1.94 11.50 4.29
C LEU A 8 0.70 11.92 3.50
N ASP A 9 0.36 13.21 3.47
CA ASP A 9 -0.79 13.73 2.73
C ASP A 9 -0.65 13.48 1.22
N ASN A 10 0.55 13.70 0.67
CA ASN A 10 0.84 13.40 -0.74
C ASN A 10 0.75 11.89 -1.03
N ALA A 11 1.25 11.05 -0.12
CA ALA A 11 1.16 9.59 -0.27
C ALA A 11 -0.29 9.09 -0.21
N LEU A 12 -1.14 9.69 0.63
CA LEU A 12 -2.56 9.35 0.72
C LEU A 12 -3.33 9.78 -0.54
N GLN A 13 -3.06 10.96 -1.09
CA GLN A 13 -3.65 11.40 -2.37
C GLN A 13 -3.22 10.50 -3.53
N ALA A 14 -1.95 10.11 -3.59
CA ALA A 14 -1.47 9.17 -4.61
C ALA A 14 -2.14 7.79 -4.48
N LEU A 15 -2.34 7.32 -3.23
CA LEU A 15 -3.04 6.06 -2.97
C LEU A 15 -4.50 6.11 -3.45
N GLU A 16 -5.20 7.23 -3.27
CA GLU A 16 -6.57 7.40 -3.75
C GLU A 16 -6.65 7.31 -5.28
N ILE A 17 -5.74 8.00 -5.99
CA ILE A 17 -5.65 7.92 -7.46
C ILE A 17 -5.38 6.49 -7.92
N ILE A 18 -4.47 5.77 -7.25
CA ILE A 18 -4.13 4.40 -7.61
C ILE A 18 -5.29 3.42 -7.36
N LYS A 19 -6.05 3.63 -6.28
CA LYS A 19 -7.28 2.89 -6.01
C LYS A 19 -8.32 3.10 -7.11
N ASP A 20 -8.48 4.33 -7.60
CA ASP A 20 -9.39 4.64 -8.71
C ASP A 20 -8.95 4.00 -10.04
N LEU A 21 -7.65 3.73 -10.21
CA LEU A 21 -7.10 3.02 -11.36
C LEU A 21 -7.20 1.49 -11.23
N GLU A 22 -7.66 0.98 -10.08
CA GLU A 22 -7.73 -0.45 -9.75
C GLU A 22 -6.37 -1.18 -9.92
N ASP A 23 -5.26 -0.45 -9.77
CA ASP A 23 -3.90 -0.99 -9.94
C ASP A 23 -3.38 -1.57 -8.62
N LEU A 24 -3.77 -2.82 -8.36
CA LEU A 24 -3.44 -3.56 -7.14
C LEU A 24 -1.93 -3.59 -6.83
N PRO A 25 -1.01 -3.87 -7.79
CA PRO A 25 0.42 -3.80 -7.52
C PRO A 25 0.89 -2.43 -7.01
N TRP A 26 0.44 -1.34 -7.65
CA TRP A 26 0.81 0.01 -7.24
C TRP A 26 0.15 0.41 -5.92
N GLU A 27 -1.05 -0.11 -5.63
CA GLU A 27 -1.76 0.14 -4.38
C GLU A 27 -0.97 -0.41 -3.18
N ALA A 28 -0.47 -1.65 -3.29
CA ALA A 28 0.37 -2.26 -2.27
C ALA A 28 1.66 -1.47 -2.01
N VAL A 29 2.31 -0.96 -3.07
CA VAL A 29 3.52 -0.13 -2.96
C VAL A 29 3.24 1.21 -2.26
N MET A 30 2.10 1.83 -2.54
CA MET A 30 1.68 3.05 -1.85
C MET A 30 1.31 2.81 -0.40
N LEU A 31 0.58 1.74 -0.08
CA LEU A 31 0.27 1.37 1.30
C LEU A 31 1.52 1.10 2.13
N HIS A 32 2.54 0.46 1.56
CA HIS A 32 3.85 0.31 2.20
C HIS A 32 4.50 1.68 2.52
N SER A 33 4.42 2.61 1.58
CA SER A 33 4.98 3.96 1.75
C SER A 33 4.25 4.76 2.84
N VAL A 34 2.92 4.65 2.89
CA VAL A 34 2.07 5.21 3.95
C VAL A 34 2.43 4.61 5.31
N ALA A 35 2.62 3.29 5.39
CA ALA A 35 3.03 2.61 6.63
C ALA A 35 4.40 3.12 7.12
N ALA A 36 5.39 3.24 6.23
CA ALA A 36 6.72 3.74 6.57
C ALA A 36 6.67 5.19 7.10
N LEU A 37 5.88 6.06 6.47
CA LEU A 37 5.70 7.44 6.90
C LEU A 37 4.99 7.53 8.26
N ARG A 38 3.98 6.70 8.50
CA ARG A 38 3.28 6.61 9.79
C ARG A 38 4.18 6.08 10.90
N CYS A 39 5.06 5.11 10.61
CA CYS A 39 6.11 4.69 11.54
C CYS A 39 7.05 5.86 11.90
N ALA A 40 7.45 6.67 10.91
CA ALA A 40 8.30 7.84 11.15
C ALA A 40 7.62 8.93 11.99
N THR A 41 6.28 9.01 11.98
CA THR A 41 5.48 9.91 12.82
C THR A 41 4.97 9.28 14.11
N LYS A 42 5.39 8.04 14.42
CA LYS A 42 4.98 7.25 15.61
C LYS A 42 3.47 6.90 15.65
N GLN A 43 2.80 6.90 14.50
CA GLN A 43 1.42 6.44 14.32
C GLN A 43 1.40 4.94 14.03
N TYR A 44 1.79 4.14 15.04
CA TYR A 44 2.02 2.70 14.85
C TYR A 44 0.76 1.89 14.54
N PRO A 45 -0.39 2.12 15.19
CA PRO A 45 -1.63 1.40 14.84
C PRO A 45 -2.02 1.60 13.37
N GLU A 46 -1.95 2.85 12.91
CA GLU A 46 -2.30 3.23 11.55
C GLU A 46 -1.26 2.75 10.52
N ALA A 47 0.01 2.63 10.92
CA ALA A 47 1.06 2.03 10.11
C ALA A 47 0.85 0.52 9.94
N LEU A 48 0.48 -0.17 11.03
CA LEU A 48 0.21 -1.61 11.01
C LEU A 48 -0.97 -1.92 10.10
N GLN A 49 -2.05 -1.12 10.16
CA GLN A 49 -3.19 -1.30 9.27
C GLN A 49 -2.78 -1.15 7.80
N ALA A 50 -2.05 -0.10 7.44
CA ALA A 50 -1.59 0.11 6.06
C ALA A 50 -0.67 -1.02 5.58
N ALA A 51 0.23 -1.51 6.44
CA ALA A 51 1.07 -2.65 6.10
C ALA A 51 0.27 -3.95 5.90
N GLN A 52 -0.78 -4.16 6.71
CA GLN A 52 -1.63 -5.34 6.60
C GLN A 52 -2.46 -5.34 5.32
N GLU A 53 -2.99 -4.18 4.91
CA GLU A 53 -3.68 -4.00 3.64
C GLU A 53 -2.73 -4.26 2.46
N ALA A 54 -1.49 -3.74 2.51
CA ALA A 54 -0.48 -4.02 1.47
C ALA A 54 -0.17 -5.51 1.32
N ILE A 55 -0.03 -6.23 2.44
CA ILE A 55 0.21 -7.69 2.44
C ILE A 55 -0.96 -8.43 1.80
N TRP A 56 -2.20 -8.09 2.18
CA TRP A 56 -3.40 -8.72 1.62
C TRP A 56 -3.48 -8.58 0.11
N ILE A 57 -3.14 -7.40 -0.42
CA ILE A 57 -3.15 -7.16 -1.86
C ILE A 57 -2.04 -7.97 -2.57
N LEU A 58 -0.84 -8.04 -1.98
CA LEU A 58 0.25 -8.84 -2.52
C LEU A 58 -0.08 -10.35 -2.52
N GLU A 59 -0.78 -10.83 -1.49
CA GLU A 59 -1.30 -12.19 -1.42
C GLU A 59 -2.35 -12.44 -2.52
N ASP A 60 -3.32 -11.55 -2.72
CA ASP A 60 -4.33 -11.67 -3.79
C ASP A 60 -3.69 -11.65 -5.19
N ILE A 61 -2.71 -10.79 -5.43
CA ILE A 61 -1.94 -10.78 -6.70
C ILE A 61 -1.17 -12.10 -6.88
N GLY A 62 -0.54 -12.60 -5.82
CA GLY A 62 0.22 -13.84 -5.81
C GLY A 62 -0.66 -15.07 -6.10
N ASP A 63 -1.82 -15.14 -5.45
CA ASP A 63 -2.81 -16.20 -5.65
C ASP A 63 -3.40 -16.17 -7.06
N ARG A 64 -3.75 -14.99 -7.59
CA ARG A 64 -4.22 -14.83 -8.98
C ARG A 64 -3.15 -15.22 -10.00
N SER A 65 -1.90 -14.83 -9.76
CA SER A 65 -0.78 -15.20 -10.63
C SER A 65 -0.48 -16.70 -10.58
N GLY A 66 -0.64 -17.32 -9.40
CA GLY A 66 -0.54 -18.76 -9.20
C GLY A 66 -1.63 -19.56 -9.91
N GLN A 67 -2.87 -19.04 -9.95
CA GLN A 67 -3.97 -19.64 -10.70
C GLN A 67 -3.78 -19.56 -12.21
N ALA A 68 -3.18 -18.48 -12.73
CA ALA A 68 -2.86 -18.35 -14.16
C ALA A 68 -1.82 -19.39 -14.65
N GLY A 69 -0.97 -19.89 -13.76
CA GLY A 69 0.00 -20.95 -14.06
C GLY A 69 -0.58 -22.37 -14.08
N LEU A 70 -1.81 -22.58 -13.61
CA LEU A 70 -2.45 -23.90 -13.48
C LEU A 70 -3.50 -24.16 -14.57
N CYS A 71 -3.33 -23.58 -15.75
CA CYS A 71 -4.02 -24.00 -16.97
C CYS A 71 -3.03 -24.73 -17.88
N LEU A 72 -2.84 -26.04 -17.65
CA LEU A 72 -2.28 -27.00 -18.61
C LEU A 72 -3.31 -28.08 -18.90
#